data_AF-A0A846PLI2-F1
#
_entry.id   AF-A0A846PLI2-F1
#
_cell.length_a   1.000
_cell.length_b   1.000
_cell.length_c   1.000
_cell.angle_alpha   90.00
_cell.angle_beta   90.00
_cell.angle_gamma   90.00
#
_symmetry.space_group_name_H-M   'P 1'
#
loop_
_entity.id
_entity.type
_entity.pdbx_description
1 polymer ?
#
loop_
_entity_poly.entity_id
_entity_poly.type
_entity_poly.pdbx_seq_one_letter_code
_entity_poly.pdbx_strand_id
1 'polypeptide(L)'
;MKKKTVKAKISGVAVYKTNIHIRIKTDRNTQKRYNQFKQELTERYGFNYIKGYGGFTKLIGRGIDINVFKRKDYLHFIIYGKLRKKILNIILKYFEYIKYNP
;
A
#
# COMPACT_ATOMS: atom_id res chain seq x y z
N MET A 1 30.87 -12.01 8.30
CA MET A 1 29.73 -11.13 8.70
C MET A 1 29.23 -10.34 7.50
N LYS A 2 27.96 -10.49 7.10
CA LYS A 2 27.25 -9.44 6.33
C LYS A 2 25.84 -9.27 6.90
N LYS A 3 25.69 -8.35 7.86
CA LYS A 3 24.38 -7.86 8.32
C LYS A 3 23.73 -7.12 7.15
N LYS A 4 22.94 -7.81 6.31
CA LYS A 4 21.97 -7.14 5.43
C LYS A 4 20.63 -7.05 6.17
N THR A 5 20.58 -6.08 7.06
CA THR A 5 19.39 -5.75 7.83
C THR A 5 18.68 -4.58 7.14
N VAL A 6 17.98 -4.83 6.03
CA VAL A 6 17.07 -3.81 5.48
C VAL A 6 15.70 -4.06 6.11
N LYS A 7 15.53 -3.51 7.32
CA LYS A 7 14.34 -3.66 8.17
C LYS A 7 13.23 -2.70 7.70
N ALA A 8 12.19 -3.30 7.15
CA ALA A 8 10.81 -2.81 6.92
C ALA A 8 10.61 -1.31 6.68
N LYS A 9 10.20 -0.95 5.46
CA LYS A 9 9.66 0.39 5.14
C LYS A 9 8.31 0.69 5.82
N ILE A 10 7.64 -0.32 6.36
CA ILE A 10 6.35 -0.15 6.99
C ILE A 10 6.57 0.35 8.42
N SER A 11 6.13 1.58 8.68
CA SER A 11 6.20 2.21 10.00
C SER A 11 5.02 1.82 10.90
N GLY A 12 3.97 1.20 10.33
CA GLY A 12 2.89 0.60 11.12
C GLY A 12 1.82 -0.06 10.28
N VAL A 13 1.22 -1.12 10.82
CA VAL A 13 0.00 -1.76 10.31
C VAL A 13 -1.00 -1.82 11.45
N ALA A 14 -2.21 -1.31 11.22
CA ALA A 14 -3.32 -1.44 12.15
C ALA A 14 -4.51 -2.07 11.42
N VAL A 15 -4.97 -3.21 11.92
CA VAL A 15 -6.10 -3.97 11.35
C VAL A 15 -7.31 -3.71 12.22
N TYR A 16 -8.36 -3.15 11.63
CA TYR A 16 -9.64 -2.92 12.27
C TYR A 16 -10.71 -3.82 11.65
N LYS A 17 -11.89 -3.86 12.26
CA LYS A 17 -13.01 -4.70 11.82
C LYS A 17 -13.38 -4.45 10.35
N THR A 18 -13.31 -3.20 9.89
CA THR A 18 -13.77 -2.76 8.57
C THR A 18 -12.66 -2.35 7.61
N ASN A 19 -11.47 -2.02 8.11
CA ASN A 19 -10.38 -1.50 7.30
C ASN A 19 -8.99 -1.91 7.81
N ILE A 20 -7.97 -1.72 6.96
CA ILE A 20 -6.56 -1.92 7.30
C ILE A 20 -5.81 -0.63 7.00
N HIS A 21 -5.09 -0.12 7.99
CA HIS A 21 -4.22 1.04 7.88
C HIS A 21 -2.78 0.58 7.75
N ILE A 22 -2.05 1.13 6.77
CA ILE A 22 -0.63 0.83 6.55
C ILE A 22 0.09 2.15 6.34
N ARG A 23 1.13 2.41 7.13
CA ARG A 23 2.06 3.52 6.89
C ARG A 23 3.38 3.00 6.39
N ILE A 24 3.88 3.62 5.32
CA ILE A 24 5.13 3.25 4.66
C ILE A 24 6.02 4.49 4.62
N LYS A 25 7.19 4.43 5.25
CA LYS A 25 8.20 5.48 5.17
C LYS A 25 8.67 5.63 3.73
N THR A 26 8.67 6.86 3.23
CA THR A 26 9.07 7.15 1.85
C THR A 26 10.59 7.16 1.72
N ASP A 27 11.05 6.70 0.56
CA ASP A 27 12.43 6.81 0.10
C ASP A 27 12.45 7.09 -1.42
N ARG A 28 13.66 7.24 -1.98
CA ARG A 28 13.87 7.51 -3.41
C ARG A 28 13.16 6.54 -4.36
N ASN A 29 12.91 5.29 -3.94
CA ASN A 29 12.30 4.26 -4.77
C ASN A 29 10.79 4.08 -4.54
N THR A 30 10.23 4.76 -3.53
CA THR A 30 8.84 4.55 -3.09
C THR A 30 7.83 4.94 -4.17
N GLN A 31 8.09 6.02 -4.91
CA GLN A 31 7.21 6.44 -6.02
C GLN A 31 7.18 5.41 -7.16
N LYS A 32 8.34 4.83 -7.51
CA LYS A 32 8.43 3.78 -8.54
C LYS A 32 7.60 2.56 -8.16
N ARG A 33 7.77 2.08 -6.92
CA ARG A 33 7.00 0.94 -6.37
C ARG A 33 5.50 1.21 -6.31
N TYR A 34 5.11 2.42 -5.90
CA TYR A 34 3.70 2.82 -5.91
C TYR A 34 3.10 2.82 -7.32
N ASN A 35 3.83 3.29 -8.33
CA ASN A 35 3.37 3.25 -9.71
C ASN A 35 3.22 1.81 -10.22
N GLN A 36 4.16 0.91 -9.91
CA GLN A 36 4.05 -0.51 -10.26
C GLN A 36 2.86 -1.19 -9.55
N PHE A 37 2.63 -0.86 -8.28
CA PHE A 37 1.47 -1.33 -7.52
C PHE A 37 0.16 -0.91 -8.17
N LYS A 38 0.03 0.36 -8.55
CA LYS A 38 -1.13 0.85 -9.29
C LYS A 38 -1.29 0.06 -10.60
N GLN A 39 -0.25 -0.02 -11.41
CA GLN A 39 -0.33 -0.75 -12.68
C GLN A 39 -0.85 -2.20 -12.50
N GLU A 40 -0.34 -2.95 -11.52
CA GLU A 40 -0.84 -4.31 -11.23
C GLU A 40 -2.33 -4.31 -10.82
N LEU A 41 -2.78 -3.33 -10.01
CA LEU A 41 -4.20 -3.23 -9.65
C LEU A 41 -5.11 -2.91 -10.83
N THR A 42 -4.66 -2.12 -11.80
CA THR A 42 -5.45 -1.85 -13.00
C THR A 42 -5.50 -3.05 -13.91
N GLU A 43 -4.34 -3.62 -14.25
CA GLU A 43 -4.25 -4.72 -15.21
C GLU A 43 -4.94 -5.99 -14.71
N ARG A 44 -4.74 -6.36 -13.43
CA ARG A 44 -5.25 -7.63 -12.89
C ARG A 44 -6.61 -7.52 -12.23
N TYR A 45 -6.93 -6.34 -11.71
CA TYR A 45 -8.12 -6.14 -10.87
C TYR A 45 -9.08 -5.08 -11.39
N GLY A 46 -8.76 -4.41 -12.51
CA GLY A 46 -9.63 -3.40 -13.12
C GLY A 46 -9.86 -2.18 -12.23
N PHE A 47 -8.87 -1.81 -11.42
CA PHE A 47 -8.98 -0.64 -10.56
C PHE A 47 -8.91 0.67 -11.36
N ASN A 48 -9.78 1.60 -10.97
CA ASN A 48 -9.77 2.98 -11.42
C ASN A 48 -9.10 3.89 -10.38
N TYR A 49 -8.48 4.97 -10.84
CA TYR A 49 -7.82 5.97 -10.00
C TYR A 49 -8.55 7.30 -10.03
N ILE A 50 -8.82 7.84 -8.86
CA ILE A 50 -9.35 9.19 -8.71
C ILE A 50 -8.32 9.99 -7.91
N LYS A 51 -7.66 10.94 -8.58
CA LYS A 51 -6.75 11.87 -7.93
C LYS A 51 -7.58 12.93 -7.21
N GLY A 52 -7.41 13.06 -5.90
CA GLY A 52 -8.02 14.15 -5.14
C GLY A 52 -7.01 15.21 -4.74
N TYR A 53 -7.47 16.12 -3.89
CA TYR A 53 -6.66 17.25 -3.41
C TYR A 53 -5.63 16.84 -2.36
N GLY A 54 -4.54 17.61 -2.22
CA GLY A 54 -3.61 17.47 -1.09
C GLY A 54 -2.80 16.17 -1.03
N GLY A 55 -2.56 15.51 -2.16
CA GLY A 55 -1.81 14.24 -2.20
C GLY A 55 -2.65 13.00 -1.90
N PHE A 56 -3.97 13.15 -1.87
CA PHE A 56 -4.92 12.05 -1.80
C PHE A 56 -5.08 11.35 -3.16
N THR A 57 -5.15 10.03 -3.15
CA THR A 57 -5.54 9.22 -4.31
C THR A 57 -6.47 8.12 -3.83
N LYS A 58 -7.60 7.96 -4.51
CA LYS A 58 -8.55 6.88 -4.28
C LYS A 58 -8.39 5.83 -5.39
N LEU A 59 -8.28 4.56 -5.00
CA LEU A 59 -8.22 3.43 -5.92
C LEU A 59 -9.44 2.55 -5.65
N ILE A 60 -10.30 2.37 -6.66
CA ILE A 60 -11.56 1.64 -6.52
C ILE A 60 -11.63 0.54 -7.57
N GLY A 61 -12.00 -0.67 -7.17
CA GLY A 61 -12.26 -1.76 -8.10
C GLY A 61 -12.77 -3.00 -7.39
N ARG A 62 -13.70 -3.74 -8.02
CA ARG A 62 -14.20 -5.05 -7.54
C ARG A 62 -14.60 -5.08 -6.05
N GLY A 63 -15.31 -4.05 -5.58
CA GLY A 63 -15.78 -3.95 -4.19
C GLY A 63 -14.69 -3.65 -3.16
N ILE A 64 -13.55 -3.12 -3.60
CA ILE A 64 -12.43 -2.69 -2.77
C ILE A 64 -12.27 -1.19 -2.96
N ASP A 65 -12.03 -0.50 -1.86
CA ASP A 65 -11.69 0.92 -1.83
C ASP A 65 -10.35 1.09 -1.10
N ILE A 66 -9.39 1.75 -1.73
CA ILE A 66 -8.08 2.05 -1.17
C ILE A 66 -7.89 3.56 -1.20
N ASN A 67 -7.81 4.15 -0.02
CA ASN A 67 -7.46 5.55 0.17
C ASN A 67 -5.96 5.65 0.41
N VAL A 68 -5.25 6.44 -0.41
CA VAL A 68 -3.81 6.66 -0.30
C VAL A 68 -3.54 8.13 -0.04
N PHE A 69 -2.85 8.41 1.06
CA PHE A 69 -2.39 9.74 1.42
C PHE A 69 -0.88 9.80 1.29
N LYS A 70 -0.41 10.66 0.38
CA LYS A 70 1.03 10.91 0.21
C LYS A 70 1.46 12.14 0.98
N ARG A 71 2.34 11.93 1.97
CA ARG A 71 3.09 12.99 2.67
C ARG A 71 4.57 12.96 2.25
N LYS A 72 5.35 13.90 2.77
CA LYS A 72 6.78 14.04 2.44
C LYS A 72 7.59 12.81 2.87
N ASP A 73 7.26 12.28 4.04
CA ASP A 73 7.99 11.25 4.79
C ASP A 73 7.29 9.89 4.84
N TYR A 74 6.00 9.83 4.48
CA TYR A 74 5.26 8.57 4.41
C TYR A 74 4.16 8.52 3.34
N LEU A 75 3.82 7.30 2.94
CA LEU A 75 2.58 6.92 2.27
C LEU A 75 1.67 6.23 3.29
N HIS A 76 0.41 6.62 3.36
CA HIS A 76 -0.59 5.97 4.22
C HIS A 76 -1.70 5.39 3.37
N PHE A 77 -1.83 4.06 3.40
CA PHE A 77 -2.90 3.30 2.77
C PHE A 77 -3.98 3.00 3.80
N ILE A 78 -5.23 3.17 3.40
CA ILE A 78 -6.41 2.70 4.14
C ILE A 78 -7.21 1.83 3.19
N ILE A 79 -7.34 0.55 3.52
CA ILE A 79 -7.93 -0.47 2.64
C ILE A 79 -9.27 -0.90 3.24
N TYR A 80 -10.34 -0.73 2.48
CA TYR A 80 -11.69 -1.15 2.82
C TYR A 80 -12.11 -2.37 1.99
N GLY A 81 -13.17 -3.04 2.44
CA GLY A 81 -13.82 -4.13 1.70
C GLY A 81 -13.41 -5.54 2.14
N LYS A 82 -14.10 -6.53 1.57
CA LYS A 82 -13.96 -7.96 1.95
C LYS A 82 -12.60 -8.55 1.54
N LEU A 83 -11.99 -8.03 0.47
CA LEU A 83 -10.72 -8.51 -0.07
C LEU A 83 -9.49 -7.75 0.47
N ARG A 84 -9.65 -6.96 1.54
CA ARG A 84 -8.59 -6.14 2.13
C ARG A 84 -7.29 -6.90 2.47
N LYS A 85 -7.38 -8.15 2.93
CA LYS A 85 -6.20 -9.00 3.19
C LYS A 85 -5.43 -9.37 1.91
N LYS A 86 -6.12 -9.60 0.80
CA LYS A 86 -5.49 -9.87 -0.51
C LYS A 86 -4.73 -8.65 -1.02
N ILE A 87 -5.33 -7.46 -0.88
CA ILE A 87 -4.69 -6.19 -1.25
C ILE A 87 -3.49 -5.87 -0.36
N LEU A 88 -3.60 -6.12 0.95
CA LEU A 88 -2.47 -6.03 1.86
C LEU A 88 -1.29 -6.86 1.32
N ASN A 89 -1.49 -8.13 0.95
CA ASN A 89 -0.42 -8.96 0.40
C ASN A 89 0.22 -8.38 -0.88
N ILE A 90 -0.57 -7.77 -1.77
CA ILE A 90 -0.05 -7.11 -2.97
C ILE A 90 0.78 -5.88 -2.59
N ILE A 91 0.31 -5.05 -1.66
CA ILE A 91 1.08 -3.90 -1.15
C ILE A 91 2.40 -4.38 -0.54
N LEU A 92 2.37 -5.43 0.27
CA LEU A 92 3.55 -6.00 0.93
C LEU A 92 4.60 -6.51 -0.06
N LYS A 93 4.19 -7.05 -1.22
CA LYS A 93 5.09 -7.42 -2.33
C LYS A 93 5.89 -6.22 -2.86
N TYR A 94 5.23 -5.09 -3.08
CA TYR A 94 5.87 -3.90 -3.67
C TYR A 94 6.71 -3.09 -2.70
N PHE A 95 6.36 -3.10 -1.41
CA PHE A 95 7.07 -2.32 -0.40
C PHE A 95 8.07 -3.15 0.42
N GLU A 96 8.50 -4.30 -0.11
CA GLU A 96 9.56 -5.19 0.41
C GLU A 96 9.33 -5.62 1.87
N TYR A 97 8.32 -6.45 2.08
CA TYR A 97 8.21 -7.24 3.32
C TYR A 97 9.11 -8.47 3.26
N ILE A 98 10.04 -8.60 4.21
CA ILE A 98 10.56 -9.90 4.61
C ILE A 98 9.45 -10.52 5.48
N LYS A 99 8.70 -11.48 4.94
CA LYS A 99 7.63 -12.31 5.55
C LYS A 99 6.98 -11.76 6.84
N TYR A 100 5.72 -11.30 6.72
CA TYR A 100 4.82 -11.22 7.87
C TYR A 100 4.35 -12.65 8.18
N ASN A 101 4.87 -13.26 9.24
CA ASN A 101 4.21 -14.40 9.86
C ASN A 101 3.23 -13.82 10.89
N PRO A 102 1.90 -14.03 10.72
CA PRO A 102 0.89 -13.61 11.68
C PRO A 102 1.08 -14.29 13.04
#